data_AF-A0AAT9IT56-F1
#
_entry.id   AF-A0AAT9IT56-F1
#
_cell.length_a   1.000
_cell.length_b   1.000
_cell.length_c   1.000
_cell.angle_alpha   90.00
_cell.angle_beta   90.00
_cell.angle_gamma   90.00
#
_symmetry.space_group_name_H-M   'P 1'
#
loop_
_entity.id
_entity.type
_entity.pdbx_description
1 polymer ?
#
loop_
_entity_poly.entity_id
_entity_poly.type
_entity_poly.pdbx_seq_one_letter_code
_entity_poly.pdbx_strand_id
1 'polypeptide(L)'
;MAREAMTYFNENSLKRVYHDQSALNAVFLGKREVLSPAYNFISFYAGLGLNKEVDPKIVHFTGGSKPWYYPGMPWHGRFIGVYAKFLADYPFLAPYLKMKTQQEIDAMLTLDKKVQFKSQLMMPWRQWLRRRKFRKYMKAT
;
A
#
# COMPACT_ATOMS: atom_id res chain seq x y z
N MET A 1 -4.19 -1.53 26.50
CA MET A 1 -3.81 -1.83 25.10
C MET A 1 -4.08 -0.67 24.13
N ALA A 2 -5.32 -0.43 23.65
CA ALA A 2 -5.58 0.69 22.72
C ALA A 2 -5.30 2.09 23.34
N ARG A 3 -5.56 2.23 24.64
CA ARG A 3 -5.29 3.46 25.40
C ARG A 3 -3.81 3.80 25.48
N GLU A 4 -2.93 2.81 25.65
CA GLU A 4 -1.47 3.03 25.72
C GLU A 4 -0.92 3.54 24.38
N ALA A 5 -1.37 2.96 23.26
CA ALA A 5 -1.00 3.44 21.94
C ALA A 5 -1.52 4.86 21.68
N MET A 6 -2.74 5.17 22.14
CA MET A 6 -3.31 6.52 22.04
C MET A 6 -2.53 7.54 22.89
N THR A 7 -2.20 7.20 24.13
CA THR A 7 -1.35 8.03 25.00
C THR A 7 0.01 8.27 24.35
N TYR A 8 0.66 7.20 23.89
CA TYR A 8 1.95 7.28 23.20
C TYR A 8 1.88 8.17 21.96
N PHE A 9 0.82 8.03 21.16
CA PHE A 9 0.59 8.85 19.98
C PHE A 9 0.49 10.33 20.34
N ASN A 10 -0.33 10.68 21.34
CA ASN A 10 -0.52 12.07 21.75
C ASN A 10 0.79 12.72 22.26
N GLU A 11 1.52 12.00 23.11
CA GLU A 11 2.78 12.48 23.71
C GLU A 11 3.93 12.61 22.71
N ASN A 12 3.87 11.89 21.58
CA ASN A 12 4.97 11.80 20.62
C ASN A 12 4.58 12.26 19.20
N SER A 13 3.39 12.82 19.02
CA SER A 13 2.75 13.06 17.71
C SER A 13 3.63 13.82 16.71
N LEU A 14 4.37 14.83 17.16
CA LEU A 14 5.24 15.66 16.32
C LEU A 14 6.53 14.95 15.84
N LYS A 15 6.94 13.85 16.49
CA LYS A 15 8.21 13.15 16.21
C LYS A 15 8.02 11.87 15.37
N ARG A 16 6.79 11.52 15.00
CA ARG A 16 6.47 10.21 14.39
C ARG A 16 6.07 10.33 12.94
N VAL A 17 6.88 9.74 12.06
CA VAL A 17 6.71 9.76 10.60
C VAL A 17 5.42 9.09 10.13
N TYR A 18 4.95 8.06 10.85
CA TYR A 18 3.78 7.26 10.46
C TYR A 18 2.68 7.23 11.52
N HIS A 19 2.47 8.34 12.22
CA HIS A 19 1.33 8.56 13.13
C HIS A 19 0.98 7.35 14.03
N ASP A 20 -0.24 6.82 13.87
CA ASP A 20 -0.81 5.69 14.62
C ASP A 20 0.01 4.42 14.44
N GLN A 21 0.47 4.10 13.22
CA GLN A 21 1.30 2.93 12.96
C GLN A 21 2.61 2.98 13.76
N SER A 22 3.20 4.17 13.93
CA SER A 22 4.42 4.33 14.75
C SER A 22 4.13 4.11 16.24
N ALA A 23 2.99 4.60 16.73
CA ALA A 23 2.60 4.43 18.13
C ALA A 23 2.29 2.96 18.45
N LEU A 24 1.54 2.29 17.59
CA LEU A 24 1.26 0.85 17.70
C LEU A 24 2.55 0.04 17.70
N ASN A 25 3.46 0.28 16.74
CA ASN A 25 4.72 -0.45 16.68
C ASN A 25 5.58 -0.26 17.94
N ALA A 26 5.57 0.93 18.55
CA ALA A 26 6.33 1.19 19.77
C ALA A 26 5.75 0.46 20.98
N VAL A 27 4.43 0.52 21.16
CA VAL A 27 3.74 -0.09 22.32
C VAL A 27 3.71 -1.63 22.22
N PHE A 28 3.55 -2.18 21.02
CA PHE A 28 3.43 -3.62 20.78
C PHE A 28 4.75 -4.30 20.38
N LEU A 29 5.90 -3.64 20.60
CA LEU A 29 7.18 -4.26 20.34
C LEU A 29 7.35 -5.53 21.19
N GLY A 30 7.59 -6.68 20.54
CA GLY A 30 7.67 -7.98 21.20
C GLY A 30 6.33 -8.58 21.66
N LYS A 31 5.21 -7.88 21.44
CA LYS A 31 3.85 -8.28 21.86
C LYS A 31 2.90 -8.37 20.67
N ARG A 32 3.36 -8.96 19.57
CA ARG A 32 2.59 -9.08 18.34
C ARG A 32 2.60 -10.51 17.83
N GLU A 33 1.44 -10.97 17.40
CA GLU A 33 1.35 -12.11 16.51
C GLU A 33 1.66 -11.66 15.08
N VAL A 34 2.29 -12.54 14.33
CA VAL A 34 2.69 -12.25 12.95
C VAL A 34 1.70 -12.92 12.03
N LEU A 35 0.92 -12.12 11.29
CA LEU A 35 0.01 -12.62 10.27
C LEU A 35 0.73 -12.81 8.93
N SER A 36 0.27 -13.80 8.16
CA SER A 36 0.70 -14.00 6.78
C SER A 36 0.45 -12.71 5.96
N PRO A 37 1.42 -12.30 5.11
CA PRO A 37 1.25 -11.18 4.18
C PRO A 37 0.05 -11.31 3.24
N ALA A 38 -0.50 -12.51 3.07
CA ALA A 38 -1.72 -12.73 2.29
C ALA A 38 -2.92 -11.92 2.84
N TYR A 39 -2.94 -11.60 4.14
CA TYR A 39 -4.00 -10.82 4.78
C TYR A 39 -3.73 -9.31 4.81
N ASN A 40 -2.58 -8.85 4.30
CA ASN A 40 -2.27 -7.43 4.18
C ASN A 40 -1.32 -7.22 2.98
N PHE A 41 -1.79 -7.60 1.79
CA PHE A 41 -0.98 -7.55 0.59
C PHE A 41 -0.95 -6.13 0.02
N ILE A 42 0.10 -5.40 0.35
CA ILE A 42 0.26 -3.98 -0.01
C ILE A 42 0.69 -3.78 -1.48
N SER A 43 0.37 -2.62 -2.05
CA SER A 43 0.74 -2.25 -3.45
C SER A 43 2.22 -2.46 -3.76
N PHE A 44 3.11 -2.27 -2.79
CA PHE A 44 4.55 -2.51 -2.98
C PHE A 44 4.87 -3.97 -3.34
N TYR A 45 4.19 -4.95 -2.74
CA TYR A 45 4.40 -6.37 -3.08
C TYR A 45 3.88 -6.70 -4.47
N ALA A 46 2.78 -6.07 -4.88
CA ALA A 46 2.26 -6.18 -6.24
C ALA A 46 3.26 -5.62 -7.27
N GLY A 47 3.89 -4.49 -6.97
CA GLY A 47 4.96 -3.91 -7.81
C GLY A 47 6.19 -4.80 -7.93
N LEU A 48 6.42 -5.70 -6.97
CA LEU A 48 7.45 -6.74 -7.03
C LEU A 48 6.97 -8.03 -7.72
N GLY A 49 5.73 -8.10 -8.20
CA GLY A 49 5.17 -9.28 -8.86
C GLY A 49 4.97 -10.49 -7.93
N LEU A 50 4.78 -10.26 -6.63
CA LEU A 50 4.70 -11.32 -5.61
C LEU A 50 3.30 -11.93 -5.47
N ASN A 51 2.31 -11.45 -6.23
CA ASN A 51 0.90 -11.86 -6.12
C ASN A 51 0.69 -13.37 -6.29
N LYS A 52 1.43 -14.04 -7.19
CA LYS A 52 1.35 -15.50 -7.35
C LYS A 52 2.04 -16.27 -6.22
N GLU A 53 3.10 -15.71 -5.64
CA GLU A 53 3.87 -16.34 -4.56
C GLU A 53 3.12 -16.25 -3.22
N VAL A 54 2.35 -15.18 -3.01
CA VAL A 54 1.68 -14.89 -1.74
C VAL A 54 0.21 -15.33 -1.72
N ASP A 55 -0.44 -15.41 -2.88
CA ASP A 55 -1.88 -15.68 -3.03
C ASP A 55 -2.77 -14.80 -2.11
N PRO A 56 -2.84 -13.48 -2.40
CA PRO A 56 -3.40 -12.50 -1.48
C PRO A 56 -4.90 -12.72 -1.25
N LYS A 57 -5.30 -12.71 0.03
CA LYS A 57 -6.69 -12.75 0.48
C LYS A 57 -7.26 -11.35 0.69
N ILE A 58 -6.42 -10.41 1.14
CA ILE A 58 -6.79 -9.00 1.33
C ILE A 58 -5.74 -8.12 0.66
N VAL A 59 -6.19 -7.27 -0.26
CA VAL A 59 -5.35 -6.29 -0.94
C VAL A 59 -5.47 -4.95 -0.21
N HIS A 60 -4.34 -4.38 0.18
CA HIS A 60 -4.26 -3.07 0.82
C HIS A 60 -3.66 -2.05 -0.15
N PHE A 61 -4.50 -1.12 -0.63
CA PHE A 61 -4.10 -0.04 -1.53
C PHE A 61 -3.32 1.07 -0.80
N THR A 62 -2.07 0.76 -0.46
CA THR A 62 -1.13 1.69 0.17
C THR A 62 -0.59 2.72 -0.82
N GLY A 63 -0.28 3.92 -0.33
CA GLY A 63 0.28 5.01 -1.13
C GLY A 63 -0.78 6.01 -1.59
N GLY A 64 -0.32 7.01 -2.36
CA GLY A 64 -1.15 8.11 -2.84
C GLY A 64 -2.12 7.70 -3.95
N SER A 65 -1.71 6.80 -4.85
CA SER A 65 -2.53 6.35 -5.99
C SER A 65 -3.64 5.40 -5.54
N LYS A 66 -4.89 5.75 -5.85
CA LYS A 66 -6.06 4.97 -5.41
C LYS A 66 -6.75 4.23 -6.56
N PRO A 67 -7.30 3.03 -6.28
CA PRO A 67 -7.79 2.12 -7.32
C PRO A 67 -9.03 2.61 -8.08
N TRP A 68 -9.76 3.58 -7.52
CA TRP A 68 -10.97 4.14 -8.15
C TRP A 68 -10.69 5.18 -9.23
N TYR A 69 -9.47 5.73 -9.33
CA TYR A 69 -9.11 6.67 -10.39
C TYR A 69 -7.82 6.32 -11.13
N TYR A 70 -6.92 5.51 -10.53
CA TYR A 70 -5.57 5.36 -11.07
C TYR A 70 -5.40 4.09 -11.92
N PRO A 71 -5.14 4.21 -13.23
CA PRO A 71 -4.97 3.06 -14.12
C PRO A 71 -3.51 2.56 -14.20
N GLY A 72 -2.57 3.20 -13.51
CA GLY A 72 -1.15 2.88 -13.59
C GLY A 72 -0.70 1.68 -12.75
N MET A 73 0.61 1.62 -12.51
CA MET A 73 1.21 0.56 -11.71
C MET A 73 0.73 0.61 -10.24
N PRO A 74 0.75 -0.53 -9.52
CA PRO A 74 1.02 -1.87 -10.01
C PRO A 74 -0.23 -2.60 -10.51
N TRP A 75 -1.41 -1.97 -10.40
CA TRP A 75 -2.70 -2.64 -10.57
C TRP A 75 -3.30 -2.53 -11.97
N HIS A 76 -2.75 -1.66 -12.82
CA HIS A 76 -3.12 -1.52 -14.23
C HIS A 76 -4.63 -1.31 -14.44
N GLY A 77 -5.24 -0.50 -13.58
CA GLY A 77 -6.68 -0.21 -13.65
C GLY A 77 -7.62 -1.37 -13.30
N ARG A 78 -7.10 -2.53 -12.88
CA ARG A 78 -7.88 -3.75 -12.57
C ARG A 78 -9.10 -3.52 -11.67
N PHE A 79 -9.02 -2.55 -10.76
CA PHE A 79 -10.06 -2.29 -9.76
C PHE A 79 -10.98 -1.13 -10.10
N ILE A 80 -10.71 -0.35 -11.16
CA ILE A 80 -11.51 0.84 -11.50
C ILE A 80 -12.98 0.46 -11.70
N GLY A 81 -13.25 -0.57 -12.49
CA GLY A 81 -14.62 -1.03 -12.76
C GLY A 81 -15.36 -1.53 -11.51
N VAL A 82 -14.65 -2.15 -10.57
CA VAL A 82 -15.24 -2.62 -9.30
C VAL A 82 -15.70 -1.42 -8.47
N TYR A 83 -14.87 -0.38 -8.36
CA TYR A 83 -15.24 0.83 -7.64
C TYR A 83 -16.32 1.64 -8.36
N ALA A 84 -16.30 1.69 -9.70
CA ALA A 84 -17.35 2.34 -10.48
C ALA A 84 -18.72 1.68 -10.24
N LYS A 85 -18.77 0.34 -10.24
CA LYS A 85 -19.98 -0.41 -9.88
C LYS A 85 -20.40 -0.14 -8.44
N PHE A 86 -19.47 -0.19 -7.49
CA PHE A 86 -19.75 0.08 -6.08
C PHE A 86 -20.33 1.49 -5.86
N LEU A 87 -19.84 2.50 -6.58
CA LEU A 87 -20.41 3.85 -6.51
C LEU A 87 -21.80 3.96 -7.14
N ALA A 88 -22.06 3.21 -8.20
CA ALA A 88 -23.39 3.14 -8.80
C ALA A 88 -24.39 2.50 -7.82
N ASP A 89 -23.97 1.45 -7.10
CA ASP A 89 -24.77 0.78 -6.08
C ASP A 89 -24.96 1.67 -4.82
N TYR A 90 -23.99 2.55 -4.52
CA TYR A 90 -24.01 3.43 -3.34
C TYR A 90 -23.65 4.90 -3.68
N PRO A 91 -24.54 5.65 -4.34
CA PRO A 91 -24.23 7.00 -4.83
C PRO A 91 -23.89 8.01 -3.73
N PHE A 92 -24.39 7.81 -2.50
CA PHE A 92 -24.10 8.68 -1.35
C PHE A 92 -22.60 8.72 -0.99
N LEU A 93 -21.80 7.77 -1.47
CA LEU A 93 -20.35 7.74 -1.25
C LEU A 93 -19.59 8.67 -2.20
N ALA A 94 -20.18 9.10 -3.31
CA ALA A 94 -19.50 9.89 -4.34
C ALA A 94 -18.81 11.17 -3.80
N PRO A 95 -19.41 11.95 -2.88
CA PRO A 95 -18.76 13.15 -2.34
C PRO A 95 -17.48 12.87 -1.53
N TYR A 96 -17.33 11.65 -1.02
CA TYR A 96 -16.18 11.26 -0.18
C TYR A 96 -15.02 10.69 -0.99
N LEU A 97 -15.25 10.34 -2.26
CA LEU A 97 -14.19 9.89 -3.14
C LEU A 97 -13.45 11.07 -3.74
N LYS A 98 -12.19 11.22 -3.34
CA LYS A 98 -11.28 12.16 -3.96
C LYS A 98 -10.88 11.62 -5.33
N MET A 99 -11.56 12.11 -6.36
CA MET A 99 -11.20 11.90 -7.76
C MET A 99 -10.05 12.83 -8.15
N LYS A 100 -9.23 12.36 -9.08
CA LYS A 100 -8.14 13.13 -9.69
C LYS A 100 -8.56 13.56 -11.09
N THR A 101 -8.10 14.74 -11.49
CA THR A 101 -8.29 15.22 -12.86
C THR A 101 -7.46 14.38 -13.84
N GLN A 102 -7.82 14.39 -15.12
CA GLN A 102 -7.06 13.64 -16.13
C GLN A 102 -5.60 14.08 -16.21
N GLN A 103 -5.33 15.39 -16.11
CA GLN A 103 -3.98 15.94 -16.11
C GLN A 103 -3.14 15.42 -14.94
N GLU A 104 -3.71 15.33 -13.74
CA GLU A 104 -3.02 14.76 -12.58
C GLU A 104 -2.74 13.27 -12.79
N ILE A 105 -3.70 12.52 -13.36
CA ILE A 105 -3.52 11.09 -13.67
C ILE A 105 -2.38 10.90 -14.68
N ASP A 106 -2.33 11.69 -15.73
CA ASP A 106 -1.30 11.60 -16.77
C ASP A 106 0.10 11.96 -16.23
N ALA A 107 0.17 12.97 -15.35
CA ALA A 107 1.40 13.31 -14.65
C ALA A 107 1.88 12.17 -13.75
N MET A 108 0.98 11.51 -13.02
CA MET A 108 1.29 10.34 -12.21
C MET A 108 1.78 9.16 -13.07
N LEU A 109 1.12 8.88 -14.20
CA LEU A 109 1.54 7.82 -15.13
C LEU A 109 2.94 8.09 -15.71
N THR A 110 3.24 9.35 -16.01
CA THR A 110 4.56 9.76 -16.49
C THR A 110 5.63 9.55 -15.42
N LEU A 111 5.32 9.85 -14.16
CA LEU A 111 6.22 9.61 -13.03
C LEU A 111 6.46 8.10 -12.83
N ASP A 112 5.41 7.28 -12.92
CA ASP A 112 5.52 5.83 -12.81
C ASP A 112 6.45 5.23 -13.86
N LYS A 113 6.35 5.67 -15.13
CA LYS A 113 7.26 5.25 -16.20
C LYS A 113 8.73 5.55 -15.84
N LYS A 114 9.00 6.74 -15.30
CA LYS A 114 10.36 7.13 -14.85
C LYS A 114 10.84 6.28 -13.69
N VAL A 115 9.99 6.02 -12.69
CA VAL A 115 10.32 5.19 -11.54
C VAL A 115 10.59 3.75 -11.96
N GLN A 116 9.76 3.22 -12.86
CA GLN A 116 9.92 1.88 -13.42
C GLN A 116 11.25 1.77 -14.15
N PHE A 117 11.54 2.70 -15.07
CA PHE A 117 12.81 2.75 -15.80
C PHE A 117 14.02 2.71 -14.83
N LYS A 118 14.04 3.59 -13.82
CA LYS A 118 15.11 3.61 -12.82
C LYS A 118 15.22 2.30 -12.03
N SER A 119 14.09 1.73 -11.63
CA SER A 119 14.07 0.53 -10.79
C SER A 119 14.43 -0.75 -11.55
N GLN A 120 14.14 -0.81 -12.85
CA GLN A 120 14.39 -2.00 -13.68
C GLN A 120 15.78 -1.96 -14.31
N LEU A 121 16.21 -0.80 -14.82
CA LEU A 121 17.47 -0.69 -15.57
C LEU A 121 18.61 -0.21 -14.69
N MET A 122 18.39 0.83 -13.89
CA MET A 122 19.50 1.43 -13.13
C MET A 122 19.77 0.73 -11.81
N MET A 123 18.78 0.08 -11.20
CA MET A 123 18.91 -0.52 -9.87
C MET A 123 18.21 -1.90 -9.73
N PRO A 124 18.46 -2.86 -10.64
CA PRO A 124 17.79 -4.16 -10.61
C PRO A 124 18.06 -4.94 -9.31
N TRP A 125 19.27 -4.80 -8.74
CA TRP A 125 19.63 -5.45 -7.47
C TRP A 125 18.73 -5.01 -6.31
N ARG A 126 18.17 -3.79 -6.35
CA ARG A 126 17.23 -3.34 -5.31
C ARG A 126 15.94 -4.16 -5.32
N GLN A 127 15.42 -4.51 -6.49
CA GLN A 127 14.25 -5.38 -6.58
C GLN A 127 14.55 -6.77 -6.03
N TRP A 128 15.71 -7.32 -6.39
CA TRP A 128 16.17 -8.61 -5.85
C TRP A 128 16.32 -8.58 -4.32
N LEU A 129 16.99 -7.57 -3.75
CA LEU A 129 17.15 -7.41 -2.30
C LEU A 129 15.79 -7.29 -1.60
N ARG A 130 14.85 -6.55 -2.19
CA ARG A 130 13.48 -6.40 -1.65
C ARG A 130 12.73 -7.72 -1.64
N ARG A 131 12.77 -8.48 -2.74
CA ARG A 131 12.20 -9.84 -2.80
C ARG A 131 12.85 -10.78 -1.78
N ARG A 132 14.18 -10.73 -1.63
CA ARG A 132 14.90 -11.53 -0.62
C ARG A 132 14.45 -11.19 0.80
N LYS A 133 14.32 -9.89 1.12
CA LYS A 133 13.82 -9.43 2.42
C LYS A 133 12.38 -9.90 2.66
N PHE A 134 11.53 -9.82 1.64
CA PHE A 134 10.16 -10.31 1.72
C PHE A 134 10.10 -11.82 2.00
N ARG A 135 10.87 -12.64 1.28
CA ARG A 135 10.93 -14.09 1.52
C ARG A 135 11.45 -14.46 2.90
N LYS A 136 12.40 -13.67 3.44
CA LYS A 136 12.83 -13.84 4.84
C LYS A 136 11.68 -13.57 5.81
N TYR A 137 10.86 -12.56 5.54
CA TYR A 137 9.68 -12.25 6.35
C TYR A 137 8.64 -13.38 6.28
N MET A 138 8.33 -13.90 5.08
CA MET A 138 7.43 -15.05 4.89
C MET A 138 7.84 -16.32 5.67
N LYS A 139 9.14 -16.51 5.92
CA LYS A 139 9.64 -17.65 6.73
C LYS A 139 9.46 -17.45 8.23
N ALA A 140 9.22 -16.22 8.66
CA ALA A 140 9.04 -15.83 10.06
C ALA A 140 7.58 -15.53 10.41
N THR A 141 6.67 -15.67 9.43
CA THR A 141 5.22 -15.56 9.54
C THR A 141 4.61 -16.94 9.41
#